data_AF-A0A3S4GJ52-F1
#
_entry.id   AF-A0A3S4GJ52-F1
#
_cell.length_a   1.000
_cell.length_b   1.000
_cell.length_c   1.000
_cell.angle_alpha   90.00
_cell.angle_beta   90.00
_cell.angle_gamma   90.00
#
_symmetry.space_group_name_H-M   'P 1'
#
loop_
_entity.id
_entity.type
_entity.pdbx_description
1 polymer ?
#
loop_
_entity_poly.entity_id
_entity_poly.type
_entity_poly.pdbx_seq_one_letter_code
_entity_poly.pdbx_strand_id
1 'polypeptide(L)'
;MPKQPPIAKADLQKTQGARTPTAVKNNNDVISFINQPSMKEQLAAALPRHMTAERMIRIATTEIRKVPALGDCDTMSFVSAIVQCSQLGLEPGGALGHAYLLPFGNKNEKSGKKNVQLIIGYRGMIDLARRSGQIASLSARVVREGDDFSFEFGLEEKLVHRPGENEDAPVTHVYAVARLKDGGTQFEVMTRKQIELVRAQSKAGNNGPWVTHWEEMAKKNRHTPPVQIPACIH
;
A
#
# COMPACT_ATOMS: atom_id res chain seq x y z
N MET A 1 57.38 19.08 5.41
CA MET A 1 56.04 18.48 5.57
C MET A 1 55.21 19.37 6.49
N PRO A 2 53.92 19.55 6.23
CA PRO A 2 53.30 20.84 5.91
C PRO A 2 52.68 21.55 7.12
N LYS A 3 52.87 22.86 7.21
CA LYS A 3 52.17 23.76 8.13
C LYS A 3 50.74 23.99 7.59
N GLN A 4 49.72 23.53 8.33
CA GLN A 4 48.33 23.90 8.09
C GLN A 4 48.15 25.40 8.37
N PRO A 5 47.57 26.19 7.45
CA PRO A 5 47.28 27.59 7.70
C PRO A 5 46.04 27.73 8.61
N PRO A 6 45.98 28.77 9.47
CA PRO A 6 44.86 29.01 10.37
C PRO A 6 43.64 29.47 9.57
N ILE A 7 42.53 28.76 9.69
CA ILE A 7 41.25 29.15 9.09
C ILE A 7 40.83 30.48 9.74
N ALA A 8 40.68 31.52 8.93
CA ALA A 8 40.31 32.86 9.36
C ALA A 8 38.89 32.85 9.95
N LYS A 9 38.73 33.46 11.13
CA LYS A 9 37.44 33.60 11.84
C LYS A 9 36.38 34.43 11.09
N ALA A 10 36.71 34.95 9.90
CA ALA A 10 35.85 35.80 9.07
C ALA A 10 34.84 35.02 8.21
N ASP A 11 35.02 33.70 8.04
CA ASP A 11 34.11 32.87 7.22
C ASP A 11 32.95 32.25 8.03
N LEU A 12 32.92 32.43 9.36
CA LEU A 12 31.86 31.93 10.24
C LEU A 12 30.64 32.86 10.36
N GLN A 13 30.65 34.03 9.69
CA GLN A 13 29.61 35.05 9.85
C GLN A 13 28.78 35.35 8.59
N LYS A 14 28.91 34.57 7.52
CA LYS A 14 28.06 34.68 6.31
C LYS A 14 27.06 33.55 6.10
N THR A 15 26.74 32.78 7.13
CA THR A 15 25.63 31.79 7.10
C THR A 15 24.48 32.16 8.06
N GLN A 16 24.38 33.45 8.43
CA GLN A 16 23.24 34.00 9.17
C GLN A 16 22.34 34.77 8.22
N GLY A 17 21.68 34.04 7.32
CA GLY A 17 20.64 34.54 6.43
C GLY A 17 19.37 33.73 6.61
N ALA A 18 18.40 34.31 7.32
CA ALA A 18 16.98 33.97 7.35
C ALA A 18 16.59 32.47 7.39
N ARG A 19 16.72 31.84 8.56
CA ARG A 19 15.82 30.74 8.93
C ARG A 19 14.56 31.36 9.53
N THR A 20 13.54 31.51 8.71
CA THR A 20 12.16 31.68 9.17
C THR A 20 11.87 30.54 10.15
N PRO A 21 11.34 30.80 11.36
CA PRO A 21 10.97 29.72 12.26
C PRO A 21 9.88 28.88 11.59
N THR A 22 10.25 27.71 11.08
CA THR A 22 9.27 26.70 10.67
C THR A 22 8.58 26.27 11.95
N ALA A 23 7.38 26.80 12.19
CA ALA A 23 6.57 26.44 13.33
C ALA A 23 6.38 24.92 13.33
N VAL A 24 6.89 24.25 14.36
CA VAL A 24 6.54 22.86 14.66
C VAL A 24 5.06 22.87 15.02
N LYS A 25 4.19 22.60 14.04
CA LYS A 25 2.74 22.56 14.22
C LYS A 25 2.28 21.11 14.39
N ASN A 26 2.02 20.77 15.65
CA ASN A 26 1.11 19.78 16.24
C ASN A 26 0.88 18.42 15.55
N ASN A 27 1.76 17.46 15.90
CA ASN A 27 1.41 16.03 15.98
C ASN A 27 0.23 15.72 16.95
N ASN A 28 -0.27 16.72 17.67
CA ASN A 28 -1.28 16.60 18.72
C ASN A 28 -2.73 16.59 18.21
N ASP A 29 -2.99 16.92 16.94
CA ASP A 29 -4.37 17.12 16.46
C ASP A 29 -5.13 15.80 16.25
N VAL A 30 -4.51 14.79 15.63
CA VAL A 30 -5.16 13.48 15.43
C VAL A 30 -5.37 12.75 16.75
N ILE A 31 -4.36 12.78 17.63
CA ILE A 31 -4.40 12.10 18.93
C ILE A 31 -5.40 12.79 19.88
N SER A 32 -5.44 14.12 19.89
CA SER A 32 -6.42 14.85 20.70
C SER A 32 -7.85 14.64 20.20
N PHE A 33 -8.05 14.58 18.89
CA PHE A 33 -9.36 14.33 18.28
C PHE A 33 -9.92 12.95 18.65
N ILE A 34 -9.12 11.88 18.54
CA ILE A 34 -9.55 10.52 18.92
C ILE A 34 -9.87 10.44 20.44
N ASN A 35 -9.21 11.26 21.26
CA ASN A 35 -9.46 11.30 22.70
C ASN A 35 -10.73 12.05 23.11
N GLN A 36 -11.40 12.74 22.19
CA GLN A 36 -12.65 13.44 22.51
C GLN A 36 -13.75 12.43 22.92
N PRO A 37 -14.51 12.70 24.01
CA PRO A 37 -15.53 11.76 24.51
C PRO A 37 -16.56 11.35 23.45
N SER A 38 -17.04 12.31 22.66
CA SER A 38 -17.99 12.08 21.56
C SER A 38 -17.43 11.15 20.48
N MET A 39 -16.14 11.28 20.16
CA MET A 39 -15.48 10.41 19.19
C MET A 39 -15.30 9.01 19.76
N LYS A 40 -14.91 8.88 21.04
CA LYS A 40 -14.80 7.58 21.71
C LYS A 40 -16.15 6.83 21.70
N GLU A 41 -17.26 7.51 21.93
CA GLU A 41 -18.60 6.93 21.86
C GLU A 41 -18.96 6.44 20.44
N GLN A 42 -18.71 7.27 19.41
CA GLN A 42 -18.93 6.89 18.02
C GLN A 42 -18.10 5.68 17.60
N LEU A 43 -16.82 5.66 18.01
CA LEU A 43 -15.92 4.56 17.76
C LEU A 43 -16.40 3.28 18.45
N ALA A 44 -16.83 3.37 19.72
CA ALA A 44 -17.36 2.22 20.44
C ALA A 44 -18.62 1.61 19.80
N ALA A 45 -19.47 2.44 19.18
CA ALA A 45 -20.69 1.98 18.51
C ALA A 45 -20.42 1.32 17.14
N ALA A 46 -19.40 1.77 16.40
CA ALA A 46 -19.16 1.35 15.01
C ALA A 46 -18.04 0.31 14.84
N LEU A 47 -17.22 0.05 15.86
CA LEU A 47 -16.04 -0.78 15.75
C LEU A 47 -16.21 -2.20 16.30
N PRO A 48 -15.46 -3.18 15.76
CA PRO A 48 -15.30 -4.48 16.39
C PRO A 48 -14.79 -4.35 17.84
N ARG A 49 -15.26 -5.23 18.74
CA ARG A 49 -14.92 -5.20 20.19
C ARG A 49 -13.42 -5.16 20.51
N HIS A 50 -12.57 -5.62 19.59
CA HIS A 50 -11.12 -5.64 19.73
C HIS A 50 -10.42 -4.32 19.37
N MET A 51 -11.16 -3.32 18.87
CA MET A 51 -10.64 -2.01 18.46
C MET A 51 -11.16 -0.91 19.40
N THR A 52 -10.40 -0.67 20.47
CA THR A 52 -10.62 0.40 21.45
C THR A 52 -9.99 1.73 20.99
N ALA A 53 -10.45 2.87 21.53
CA ALA A 53 -9.83 4.18 21.28
C ALA A 53 -8.33 4.21 21.61
N GLU A 54 -7.91 3.55 22.69
CA GLU A 54 -6.52 3.48 23.14
C GLU A 54 -5.64 2.70 22.15
N ARG A 55 -6.16 1.60 21.60
CA ARG A 55 -5.51 0.84 20.51
C ARG A 55 -5.39 1.69 19.25
N MET A 56 -6.44 2.43 18.89
CA MET A 56 -6.41 3.33 17.72
C MET A 56 -5.35 4.41 17.87
N ILE A 57 -5.23 5.04 19.04
CA ILE A 57 -4.19 6.05 19.33
C ILE A 57 -2.79 5.44 19.18
N ARG A 58 -2.56 4.24 19.71
CA ARG A 58 -1.27 3.53 19.58
C ARG A 58 -0.92 3.24 18.12
N ILE A 59 -1.90 2.78 17.35
CA ILE A 59 -1.75 2.53 15.91
C ILE A 59 -1.42 3.84 15.18
N ALA A 60 -2.24 4.88 15.38
CA ALA A 60 -2.05 6.18 14.72
C ALA A 60 -0.67 6.77 15.05
N THR A 61 -0.27 6.75 16.33
CA THR A 61 1.06 7.21 16.77
C THR A 61 2.18 6.45 16.07
N THR A 62 2.04 5.13 15.94
CA THR A 62 3.04 4.27 15.31
C THR A 62 3.14 4.54 13.81
N GLU A 63 2.02 4.69 13.11
CA GLU A 63 2.01 4.92 11.67
C GLU A 63 2.46 6.35 11.33
N ILE A 64 2.11 7.36 12.12
CA ILE A 64 2.64 8.73 11.96
C ILE A 64 4.16 8.76 12.16
N ARG A 65 4.70 8.00 13.14
CA ARG A 65 6.15 7.90 13.31
C ARG A 65 6.85 7.30 12.08
N LYS A 66 6.23 6.33 11.41
CA LYS A 66 6.77 5.71 10.19
C LYS A 66 6.63 6.63 8.97
N VAL A 67 5.48 7.29 8.84
CA VAL A 67 5.15 8.19 7.73
C VAL A 67 4.69 9.53 8.32
N PRO A 68 5.64 10.45 8.64
CA PRO A 68 5.33 11.72 9.30
C PRO A 68 4.25 12.55 8.61
N ALA A 69 4.19 12.48 7.27
CA ALA A 69 3.19 13.18 6.45
C ALA A 69 1.73 12.77 6.75
N LEU A 70 1.50 11.66 7.44
CA LEU A 70 0.16 11.28 7.90
C LEU A 70 -0.37 12.20 9.01
N GLY A 71 0.52 12.84 9.79
CA GLY A 71 0.12 13.82 10.81
C GLY A 71 -0.50 15.09 10.23
N ASP A 72 -0.18 15.41 8.98
CA ASP A 72 -0.69 16.58 8.26
C ASP A 72 -1.98 16.30 7.46
N CYS A 73 -2.44 15.05 7.45
CA CYS A 73 -3.62 14.64 6.70
C CYS A 73 -4.93 14.99 7.42
N ASP A 74 -6.04 14.85 6.71
CA ASP A 74 -7.37 14.98 7.30
C ASP A 74 -7.59 13.89 8.38
N THR A 75 -7.93 14.34 9.59
CA THR A 75 -8.07 13.46 10.75
C THR A 75 -9.19 12.43 10.58
N MET A 76 -10.31 12.82 9.95
CA MET A 76 -11.44 11.91 9.74
C MET A 76 -11.10 10.81 8.74
N SER A 77 -10.35 11.14 7.69
CA SER A 77 -9.85 10.16 6.74
C SER A 77 -8.90 9.15 7.39
N PHE A 78 -8.06 9.58 8.35
CA PHE A 78 -7.19 8.70 9.13
C PHE A 78 -8.02 7.72 9.96
N VAL A 79 -8.96 8.24 10.75
CA VAL A 79 -9.84 7.41 11.59
C VAL A 79 -10.60 6.41 10.73
N SER A 80 -11.18 6.85 9.62
CA SER A 80 -11.86 5.97 8.66
C SER A 80 -10.95 4.86 8.11
N ALA A 81 -9.70 5.17 7.79
CA ALA A 81 -8.76 4.17 7.29
C ALA A 81 -8.40 3.11 8.35
N ILE A 82 -8.23 3.50 9.62
CA ILE A 82 -8.04 2.52 10.72
C ILE A 82 -9.30 1.67 10.93
N VAL A 83 -10.49 2.28 10.88
CA VAL A 83 -11.77 1.56 10.99
C VAL A 83 -11.87 0.48 9.90
N GLN A 84 -11.57 0.84 8.65
CA GLN A 84 -11.57 -0.11 7.53
C GLN A 84 -10.57 -1.26 7.74
N CYS A 85 -9.35 -0.98 8.21
CA CYS A 85 -8.41 -2.03 8.61
C CYS A 85 -9.02 -3.00 9.62
N SER A 86 -9.64 -2.46 10.68
CA SER A 86 -10.26 -3.26 11.74
C SER A 86 -11.39 -4.14 11.22
N GLN A 87 -12.24 -3.62 10.33
CA GLN A 87 -13.34 -4.37 9.73
C GLN A 87 -12.83 -5.53 8.87
N LEU A 88 -11.70 -5.35 8.18
CA LEU A 88 -11.04 -6.40 7.42
C LEU A 88 -10.23 -7.38 8.32
N GLY A 89 -10.14 -7.10 9.62
CA GLY A 89 -9.28 -7.86 10.55
C GLY A 89 -7.80 -7.77 10.15
N LEU A 90 -7.40 -6.67 9.53
CA LEU A 90 -6.03 -6.34 9.17
C LEU A 90 -5.49 -5.28 10.12
N GLU A 91 -4.22 -5.38 10.47
CA GLU A 91 -3.55 -4.32 11.20
C GLU A 91 -2.70 -3.46 10.26
N PRO A 92 -2.84 -2.13 10.32
CA PRO A 92 -1.95 -1.23 9.59
C PRO A 92 -0.58 -1.27 10.25
N GLY A 93 0.44 -1.54 9.44
CA GLY A 93 1.80 -1.66 9.90
C GLY A 93 2.67 -2.41 8.91
N GLY A 94 3.62 -1.68 8.31
CA GLY A 94 4.50 -2.22 7.27
C GLY A 94 5.29 -3.49 7.61
N ALA A 95 5.45 -3.84 8.90
CA ALA A 95 6.19 -5.03 9.34
C ALA A 95 5.55 -6.37 8.93
N LEU A 96 4.21 -6.43 8.82
CA LEU A 96 3.49 -7.63 8.38
C LEU A 96 3.15 -7.60 6.87
N GLY A 97 3.28 -6.43 6.22
CA GLY A 97 2.93 -6.25 4.82
C GLY A 97 1.45 -6.47 4.49
N HIS A 98 0.57 -6.36 5.50
CA HIS A 98 -0.87 -6.62 5.37
C HIS A 98 -1.66 -5.38 4.93
N ALA A 99 -1.37 -4.22 5.51
CA ALA A 99 -2.05 -2.98 5.22
C ALA A 99 -1.11 -1.78 5.45
N TYR A 100 -1.25 -0.76 4.61
CA TYR A 100 -0.47 0.47 4.64
C TYR A 100 -1.41 1.66 4.65
N LEU A 101 -1.10 2.67 5.47
CA LEU A 101 -1.77 3.96 5.46
C LEU A 101 -0.87 4.95 4.74
N LEU A 102 -1.38 5.56 3.67
CA LEU A 102 -0.60 6.50 2.86
C LEU A 102 -1.34 7.82 2.64
N PRO A 103 -0.63 8.96 2.61
CA PRO A 103 -1.21 10.23 2.27
C PRO A 103 -1.48 10.30 0.75
N PHE A 104 -2.74 10.56 0.37
CA PHE A 104 -3.17 10.77 -1.00
C PHE A 104 -3.65 12.20 -1.20
N GLY A 105 -3.11 12.85 -2.24
CA GLY A 105 -3.53 14.20 -2.61
C GLY A 105 -4.94 14.20 -3.22
N ASN A 106 -5.84 14.98 -2.64
CA ASN A 106 -7.15 15.26 -3.21
C ASN A 106 -7.18 16.70 -3.73
N LYS A 107 -7.18 16.88 -5.06
CA LYS A 107 -7.23 18.20 -5.69
C LYS A 107 -8.55 18.95 -5.44
N ASN A 108 -9.59 18.23 -4.98
CA ASN A 108 -10.94 18.76 -4.76
C ASN A 108 -11.26 18.99 -3.27
N GLU A 109 -10.29 18.81 -2.38
CA GLU A 109 -10.49 18.93 -0.94
C GLU A 109 -10.47 20.39 -0.50
N LYS A 110 -11.62 20.90 -0.07
CA LYS A 110 -11.78 22.30 0.36
C LYS A 110 -10.87 22.70 1.53
N SER A 111 -10.44 21.73 2.34
CA SER A 111 -9.54 21.95 3.48
C SER A 111 -8.06 22.09 3.10
N GLY A 112 -7.69 21.75 1.86
CA GLY A 112 -6.29 21.74 1.39
C GLY A 112 -5.41 20.65 2.02
N LYS A 113 -5.96 19.83 2.93
CA LYS A 113 -5.26 18.68 3.52
C LYS A 113 -5.32 17.48 2.59
N LYS A 114 -4.36 16.56 2.74
CA LYS A 114 -4.37 15.26 2.04
C LYS A 114 -5.27 14.28 2.80
N ASN A 115 -5.86 13.32 2.09
CA ASN A 115 -6.58 12.22 2.73
C ASN A 115 -5.65 11.05 3.04
N VAL A 116 -5.90 10.34 4.12
CA VAL A 116 -5.28 9.05 4.40
C VAL A 116 -6.06 7.97 3.66
N GLN A 117 -5.36 7.17 2.88
CA GLN A 117 -5.95 6.02 2.19
C GLN A 117 -5.34 4.73 2.71
N LEU A 118 -6.23 3.77 3.01
CA LEU A 118 -5.86 2.39 3.26
C LEU A 118 -5.48 1.71 1.94
N ILE A 119 -4.28 1.16 1.90
CA ILE A 119 -3.81 0.31 0.81
C ILE A 119 -3.52 -1.08 1.38
N ILE A 120 -4.29 -2.07 0.93
CA ILE A 120 -4.06 -3.46 1.33
C ILE A 120 -2.78 -3.98 0.64
N GLY A 121 -1.91 -4.60 1.41
CA GLY A 121 -0.69 -5.23 0.93
C GLY A 121 -0.96 -6.63 0.39
N TYR A 122 -0.03 -7.17 -0.41
CA TYR A 122 -0.19 -8.49 -1.03
C TYR A 122 -0.42 -9.61 -0.01
N ARG A 123 0.34 -9.60 1.10
CA ARG A 123 0.18 -10.58 2.19
C ARG A 123 -1.20 -10.45 2.86
N GLY A 124 -1.71 -9.23 3.00
CA GLY A 124 -3.05 -8.98 3.52
C GLY A 124 -4.15 -9.49 2.59
N MET A 125 -3.99 -9.30 1.27
CA MET A 125 -4.90 -9.86 0.27
C MET A 125 -4.92 -11.40 0.33
N ILE A 126 -3.76 -12.05 0.45
CA ILE A 126 -3.71 -13.51 0.61
C ILE A 126 -4.41 -13.97 1.89
N ASP A 127 -4.18 -13.28 3.01
CA ASP A 127 -4.80 -13.62 4.30
C ASP A 127 -6.33 -13.47 4.23
N LEU A 128 -6.83 -12.38 3.65
CA LEU A 128 -8.26 -12.20 3.38
C LEU A 128 -8.82 -13.32 2.48
N ALA A 129 -8.12 -13.66 1.40
CA ALA A 129 -8.51 -14.75 0.51
C ALA A 129 -8.59 -16.09 1.25
N ARG A 130 -7.64 -16.41 2.13
CA ARG A 130 -7.66 -17.63 2.93
C ARG A 130 -8.78 -17.66 3.97
N ARG A 131 -9.03 -16.52 4.64
CA ARG A 131 -10.11 -16.38 5.63
C ARG A 131 -11.51 -16.52 5.02
N SER A 132 -11.68 -16.26 3.72
CA SER A 132 -12.93 -16.53 3.00
C SER A 132 -13.38 -18.00 3.09
N GLY A 133 -12.46 -18.91 3.40
CA GLY A 133 -12.73 -20.33 3.51
C GLY A 133 -12.82 -21.04 2.16
N GLN A 134 -12.88 -20.32 1.04
CA GLN A 134 -13.05 -20.86 -0.31
C GLN A 134 -11.71 -21.19 -0.98
N ILE A 135 -10.66 -20.43 -0.66
CA ILE A 135 -9.33 -20.57 -1.29
C ILE A 135 -8.42 -21.43 -0.39
N ALA A 136 -7.90 -22.52 -0.93
CA ALA A 136 -6.88 -23.37 -0.33
C ALA A 136 -5.49 -22.72 -0.43
N SER A 137 -5.15 -22.17 -1.60
CA SER A 137 -3.87 -21.48 -1.80
C SER A 137 -3.95 -20.44 -2.92
N LEU A 138 -3.19 -19.36 -2.79
CA LEU A 138 -3.04 -18.32 -3.79
C LEU A 138 -1.55 -18.08 -4.01
N SER A 139 -1.12 -18.04 -5.27
CA SER A 139 0.27 -17.77 -5.63
C SER A 139 0.34 -16.95 -6.90
N ALA A 140 1.23 -15.94 -6.94
CA ALA A 140 1.59 -15.29 -8.19
C ALA A 140 3.09 -15.38 -8.47
N ARG A 141 3.40 -15.44 -9.76
CA ARG A 141 4.76 -15.57 -10.28
C ARG A 141 4.93 -14.64 -11.48
N VAL A 142 6.17 -14.19 -11.66
CA VAL A 142 6.61 -13.52 -12.88
C VAL A 142 7.11 -14.59 -13.86
N VAL A 143 6.95 -14.32 -15.14
CA VAL A 143 7.52 -15.10 -16.25
C VAL A 143 8.48 -14.18 -16.97
N ARG A 144 9.69 -14.65 -17.22
CA ARG A 144 10.77 -13.92 -17.88
C ARG A 144 11.04 -14.46 -19.27
N GLU A 145 11.75 -13.67 -20.06
CA GLU A 145 12.28 -14.11 -21.33
C GLU A 145 13.24 -15.29 -21.12
N GLY A 146 12.99 -16.40 -21.83
CA GLY A 146 13.73 -17.66 -21.65
C GLY A 146 13.05 -18.70 -20.77
N ASP A 147 11.97 -18.35 -20.06
CA ASP A 147 11.15 -19.34 -19.33
C ASP A 147 10.33 -20.20 -20.31
N ASP A 148 10.17 -21.49 -19.98
CA ASP A 148 9.19 -22.34 -20.68
C ASP A 148 7.80 -22.09 -20.05
N PHE A 149 6.99 -21.32 -20.79
CA PHE A 149 5.68 -20.86 -20.34
C PHE A 149 4.61 -21.08 -21.41
N SER A 150 3.54 -21.76 -21.02
CA SER A 150 2.35 -21.96 -21.86
C SER A 150 1.08 -21.93 -21.00
N PHE A 151 -0.02 -21.43 -21.58
CA PHE A 151 -1.31 -21.41 -20.92
C PHE A 151 -2.46 -21.54 -21.93
N GLU A 152 -3.55 -22.14 -21.48
CA GLU A 152 -4.76 -22.39 -22.26
C GLU A 152 -5.98 -22.09 -21.40
N PHE A 153 -6.90 -21.25 -21.90
CA PHE A 153 -8.19 -20.95 -21.26
C PHE A 153 -9.35 -21.78 -21.86
N GLY A 154 -9.01 -22.92 -22.47
CA GLY A 154 -10.00 -23.79 -23.10
C GLY A 154 -10.98 -24.41 -22.08
N LEU A 155 -11.74 -25.42 -22.52
CA LEU A 155 -12.64 -26.16 -21.62
C LEU A 155 -11.90 -26.76 -20.42
N GLU A 156 -10.63 -27.12 -20.62
CA GLU A 156 -9.70 -27.50 -19.57
C GLU A 156 -8.60 -26.45 -19.46
N GLU A 157 -8.71 -25.60 -18.45
CA GLU A 157 -7.70 -24.58 -18.18
C GLU A 157 -6.36 -25.25 -17.81
N LYS A 158 -5.29 -24.87 -18.50
CA LYS A 158 -3.93 -25.40 -18.24
C LYS A 158 -2.92 -24.27 -18.18
N LEU A 159 -2.04 -24.33 -17.19
CA LEU A 159 -0.89 -23.42 -17.08
C LEU A 159 0.37 -24.21 -16.77
N VAL A 160 1.41 -24.01 -17.56
CA VAL A 160 2.73 -24.59 -17.38
C VAL A 160 3.74 -23.45 -17.28
N HIS A 161 4.53 -23.47 -16.22
CA HIS A 161 5.63 -22.54 -16.04
C HIS A 161 6.84 -23.27 -15.48
N ARG A 162 7.93 -23.30 -16.25
CA ARG A 162 9.24 -23.78 -15.83
C ARG A 162 10.22 -22.61 -15.91
N PRO A 163 10.57 -21.99 -14.77
CA PRO A 163 11.49 -20.87 -14.74
C PRO A 163 12.88 -21.30 -15.24
N GLY A 164 13.52 -20.43 -16.02
CA GLY A 164 14.96 -20.48 -16.25
C GLY A 164 15.74 -19.92 -15.06
N GLU A 165 17.07 -19.90 -15.17
CA GLU A 165 17.97 -19.42 -14.10
C GLU A 165 18.27 -17.91 -14.18
N ASN A 166 17.92 -17.25 -15.29
CA ASN A 166 18.24 -15.84 -15.50
C ASN A 166 17.18 -14.91 -14.87
N GLU A 167 17.39 -14.54 -13.61
CA GLU A 167 16.52 -13.60 -12.91
C GLU A 167 16.60 -12.15 -13.43
N ASP A 168 17.64 -11.79 -14.17
CA ASP A 168 17.79 -10.45 -14.77
C ASP A 168 17.05 -10.32 -16.11
N ALA A 169 16.56 -11.43 -16.67
CA ALA A 169 15.84 -11.42 -17.94
C ALA A 169 14.55 -10.58 -17.85
N PRO A 170 14.17 -9.87 -18.93
CA PRO A 170 12.97 -9.06 -18.94
C PRO A 170 11.72 -9.86 -18.61
N VAL A 171 10.86 -9.32 -17.74
CA VAL A 171 9.54 -9.92 -17.47
C VAL A 171 8.67 -9.83 -18.73
N THR A 172 8.01 -10.92 -19.09
CA THR A 172 7.09 -11.01 -20.23
C THR A 172 5.64 -11.11 -19.76
N HIS A 173 5.38 -11.89 -18.72
CA HIS A 173 4.05 -12.12 -18.16
C HIS A 173 4.09 -12.16 -16.63
N VAL A 174 2.92 -11.96 -16.01
CA VAL A 174 2.68 -12.26 -14.60
C VAL A 174 1.39 -13.04 -14.53
N TYR A 175 1.38 -14.11 -13.74
CA TYR A 175 0.17 -14.88 -13.51
C TYR A 175 -0.08 -15.07 -12.03
N ALA A 176 -1.35 -15.29 -11.68
CA ALA A 176 -1.76 -15.79 -10.38
C ALA A 176 -2.55 -17.08 -10.53
N VAL A 177 -2.40 -17.99 -9.58
CA VAL A 177 -3.13 -19.25 -9.46
C VAL A 177 -3.81 -19.29 -8.11
N ALA A 178 -5.13 -19.47 -8.11
CA ALA A 178 -5.93 -19.77 -6.93
C ALA A 178 -6.36 -21.25 -6.99
N ARG A 179 -6.05 -21.99 -5.94
CA ARG A 179 -6.61 -23.33 -5.70
C ARG A 179 -7.74 -23.18 -4.70
N LEU A 180 -8.90 -23.67 -5.05
CA LEU A 180 -10.09 -23.69 -4.21
C LEU A 180 -10.10 -24.97 -3.36
N LYS A 181 -10.79 -24.94 -2.22
CA LYS A 181 -10.87 -26.10 -1.32
C LYS A 181 -11.72 -27.25 -1.87
N ASP A 182 -12.62 -26.95 -2.79
CA ASP A 182 -13.48 -27.92 -3.49
C ASP A 182 -12.76 -28.66 -4.64
N GLY A 183 -11.48 -28.36 -4.87
CA GLY A 183 -10.65 -28.99 -5.90
C GLY A 183 -10.53 -28.18 -7.19
N GLY A 184 -11.26 -27.07 -7.33
CA GLY A 184 -11.12 -26.17 -8.47
C GLY A 184 -9.76 -25.46 -8.49
N THR A 185 -9.20 -25.24 -9.68
CA THR A 185 -8.05 -24.35 -9.87
C THR A 185 -8.44 -23.30 -10.89
N GLN A 186 -8.18 -22.04 -10.56
CA GLN A 186 -8.36 -20.92 -11.46
C GLN A 186 -7.02 -20.20 -11.59
N PHE A 187 -6.67 -19.81 -12.80
CA PHE A 187 -5.51 -18.95 -13.00
C PHE A 187 -5.83 -17.83 -13.96
N GLU A 188 -5.04 -16.78 -13.87
CA GLU A 188 -5.24 -15.65 -14.74
C GLU A 188 -3.87 -15.06 -15.08
N VAL A 189 -3.61 -14.87 -16.38
CA VAL A 189 -2.31 -14.39 -16.92
C VAL A 189 -2.44 -12.96 -17.44
N MET A 190 -1.47 -12.09 -17.14
CA MET A 190 -1.34 -10.76 -17.73
C MET A 190 0.00 -10.65 -18.44
N THR A 191 -0.01 -10.06 -19.63
CA THR A 191 1.20 -9.65 -20.35
C THR A 191 1.82 -8.42 -19.68
N ARG A 192 3.12 -8.21 -19.88
CA ARG A 192 3.81 -6.97 -19.48
C ARG A 192 3.11 -5.73 -20.01
N LYS A 193 2.61 -5.78 -21.26
CA LYS A 193 1.86 -4.66 -21.85
C LYS A 193 0.59 -4.33 -21.05
N GLN A 194 -0.17 -5.33 -20.63
CA GLN A 194 -1.36 -5.11 -19.80
C GLN A 194 -1.00 -4.54 -18.42
N ILE A 195 0.08 -5.01 -17.81
CA ILE A 195 0.58 -4.48 -16.53
C ILE A 195 0.98 -3.00 -16.67
N GLU A 196 1.64 -2.65 -17.77
CA GLU A 196 2.03 -1.27 -18.08
C GLU A 196 0.81 -0.36 -18.30
N LEU A 197 -0.27 -0.86 -18.88
CA LEU A 197 -1.53 -0.10 -18.99
C LEU A 197 -2.14 0.18 -17.61
N VAL A 198 -2.15 -0.80 -16.71
CA VAL A 198 -2.61 -0.60 -15.33
C VAL A 198 -1.70 0.39 -14.59
N ARG A 199 -0.38 0.33 -14.82
CA ARG A 199 0.58 1.31 -14.29
C ARG A 199 0.26 2.71 -14.76
N ALA A 200 0.04 2.91 -16.05
CA ALA A 200 -0.24 4.22 -16.65
C ALA A 200 -1.53 4.86 -16.10
N GLN A 201 -2.53 4.06 -15.76
CA GLN A 201 -3.78 4.53 -15.15
C GLN A 201 -3.65 4.81 -13.65
N SER A 202 -2.59 4.31 -13.01
CA SER A 202 -2.36 4.54 -11.58
C SER A 202 -1.86 5.96 -11.34
N LYS A 203 -2.45 6.65 -10.36
CA LYS A 203 -1.97 7.98 -9.90
C LYS A 203 -0.51 7.94 -9.40
N ALA A 204 0.00 6.76 -9.07
CA ALA A 204 1.40 6.51 -8.67
C ALA A 204 2.20 5.78 -9.77
N GLY A 205 1.73 5.70 -11.01
CA GLY A 205 2.40 4.94 -12.08
C GLY A 205 3.84 5.38 -12.34
N ASN A 206 4.12 6.67 -12.15
CA ASN A 206 5.43 7.28 -12.35
C ASN A 206 6.22 7.53 -11.06
N ASN A 207 5.68 7.18 -9.88
CA ASN A 207 6.29 7.51 -8.58
C ASN A 207 6.08 6.39 -7.55
N GLY A 208 7.02 6.19 -6.63
CA GLY A 208 6.85 5.23 -5.52
C GLY A 208 7.01 3.76 -5.94
N PRO A 209 6.26 2.80 -5.35
CA PRO A 209 6.52 1.36 -5.48
C PRO A 209 6.51 0.81 -6.92
N TRP A 210 5.84 1.47 -7.87
CA TRP A 210 5.90 1.11 -9.28
C TRP A 210 7.29 1.28 -9.91
N VAL A 211 8.13 2.14 -9.33
CA VAL A 211 9.50 2.41 -9.79
C VAL A 211 10.50 1.55 -9.02
N THR A 212 10.33 1.39 -7.70
CA THR A 212 11.28 0.67 -6.85
C THR A 212 11.00 -0.83 -6.70
N HIS A 213 9.76 -1.27 -6.89
CA HIS A 213 9.31 -2.65 -6.69
C HIS A 213 8.26 -3.06 -7.76
N TRP A 214 8.61 -2.87 -9.04
CA TRP A 214 7.71 -3.11 -10.18
C TRP A 214 7.05 -4.50 -10.16
N GLU A 215 7.82 -5.55 -9.87
CA GLU A 215 7.31 -6.92 -9.87
C GLU A 215 6.26 -7.18 -8.79
N GLU A 216 6.46 -6.63 -7.60
CA GLU A 216 5.50 -6.76 -6.51
C GLU A 216 4.22 -5.98 -6.82
N MET A 217 4.32 -4.87 -7.53
CA MET A 217 3.16 -4.12 -8.02
C MET A 217 2.41 -4.87 -9.13
N ALA A 218 3.14 -5.51 -10.04
CA ALA A 218 2.56 -6.34 -11.09
C ALA A 218 1.80 -7.54 -10.50
N LYS A 219 2.40 -8.25 -9.54
CA LYS A 219 1.74 -9.33 -8.79
C LYS A 219 0.53 -8.81 -8.02
N LYS A 220 0.62 -7.65 -7.37
CA LYS A 220 -0.49 -7.07 -6.58
C LYS A 220 -1.73 -6.75 -7.42
N ASN A 221 -1.56 -6.11 -8.59
CA ASN A 221 -2.70 -5.77 -9.45
C ASN A 221 -3.48 -7.01 -9.87
N ARG A 222 -2.81 -8.17 -9.96
CA ARG A 222 -3.48 -9.41 -10.30
C ARG A 222 -4.44 -9.94 -9.22
N HIS A 223 -4.20 -9.60 -7.95
CA HIS A 223 -5.04 -10.07 -6.84
C HIS A 223 -6.14 -9.10 -6.45
N THR A 224 -6.19 -7.92 -7.07
CA THR A 224 -7.18 -6.89 -6.76
C THR A 224 -8.22 -6.92 -7.87
N PRO A 225 -9.48 -7.36 -7.63
CA PRO A 225 -10.51 -7.18 -8.65
C PRO A 225 -10.64 -5.69 -8.96
N PRO A 226 -10.80 -5.28 -10.23
CA PRO A 226 -11.01 -3.89 -10.57
C PRO A 226 -12.27 -3.40 -9.88
N VAL A 227 -12.11 -2.54 -8.88
CA VAL A 227 -13.21 -1.73 -8.37
C VAL A 227 -13.65 -0.86 -9.54
N GLN A 228 -14.87 -1.13 -10.03
CA GLN A 228 -15.54 -0.58 -11.21
C GLN A 228 -15.27 -1.31 -12.55
N ILE A 229 -15.97 -2.43 -12.74
CA ILE A 229 -16.61 -2.70 -14.03
C ILE A 229 -18.09 -2.34 -13.85
N PRO A 230 -18.67 -1.43 -14.66
CA PRO A 230 -20.07 -1.06 -14.54
C PRO A 230 -20.94 -2.29 -14.79
N ALA A 231 -22.05 -2.35 -14.07
CA ALA A 231 -23.16 -3.25 -14.32
C ALA A 231 -23.48 -3.28 -15.83
N CYS A 232 -23.21 -4.40 -16.48
CA CYS A 232 -23.67 -4.71 -17.83
C CYS A 232 -23.78 -6.23 -17.97
N ILE A 233 -24.74 -6.83 -17.28
CA ILE A 233 -25.47 -8.01 -17.77
C ILE A 233 -26.91 -7.88 -17.23
N HIS A 234 -27.83 -7.49 -18.12
CA HIS A 234 -29.24 -7.88 -18.08
C HIS A 234 -29.38 -9.10 -18.97
#